data_AF-A0A1G5RIE2-F1
#
_entry.id   AF-A0A1G5RIE2-F1
#
_cell.length_a   1.000
_cell.length_b   1.000
_cell.length_c   1.000
_cell.angle_alpha   90.00
_cell.angle_beta   90.00
_cell.angle_gamma   90.00
#
_symmetry.space_group_name_H-M   'P 1'
#
loop_
_entity.id
_entity.type
_entity.pdbx_description
1 polymer ?
#
loop_
_entity_poly.entity_id
_entity_poly.type
_entity_poly.pdbx_seq_one_letter_code
_entity_poly.pdbx_strand_id
1 'polypeptide(L)'
;MLRRARNKLEKWEVAIVKAMLTKNYVPQDIQAYFSRPTRSINHARISEIRDKTKHVAVRAATDEELDAFLTAWPDVDPSTGLHFKGDELLIKAREAMIAAVHTFNSAGLFFRAELFIVTAIIAWTYLMHAYYKRRGIDYRYKVNGAVQKTKNGADKHWELGKCVAHGECPLDKGVVDNLNFLSEIRHEIEHQSTNRIDDALSAKLQACCINFNDAIKSLFGREFALEKRLPIALQFVTFDGTQRAGLIGQDLPSNLETAMENFHNGLTEEEQADPKFRYRVAFVPKLSGKASKSDLAIEFVKPGSPEAEAAERVLLKETEKPKHLPSQIVAKAKAAGHNFGQYDHTKLVDQLNARELGKGYGVWVANKWYWYDAWYEKVIEKLEEGWTRP
;
A
#
# COMPACT_ATOMS: atom_id res chain seq x y z
N MET A 1 2.38 -26.64 9.37
CA MET A 1 3.45 -26.88 8.38
C MET A 1 2.83 -27.08 7.00
N LEU A 2 2.82 -26.05 6.15
CA LEU A 2 2.42 -26.21 4.74
C LEU A 2 3.40 -27.17 4.05
N ARG A 3 2.89 -28.33 3.63
CA ARG A 3 3.63 -29.41 2.95
C ARG A 3 4.53 -28.81 1.87
N ARG A 4 5.85 -29.02 1.96
CA ARG A 4 6.86 -28.47 1.04
C ARG A 4 6.56 -28.88 -0.41
N ALA A 5 5.88 -28.01 -1.16
CA ALA A 5 5.80 -28.09 -2.63
C ALA A 5 7.18 -27.83 -3.30
N ARG A 6 8.23 -27.58 -2.50
CA ARG A 6 9.58 -27.14 -2.91
C ARG A 6 10.50 -28.28 -3.40
N ASN A 7 10.00 -29.44 -3.83
CA ASN A 7 10.86 -30.60 -4.19
C ASN A 7 10.68 -31.10 -5.64
N LYS A 8 10.07 -30.28 -6.51
CA LYS A 8 9.85 -30.61 -7.93
C LYS A 8 10.85 -29.86 -8.82
N LEU A 9 11.24 -30.51 -9.92
CA LEU A 9 12.00 -29.88 -11.00
C LEU A 9 11.05 -29.20 -11.97
N GLU A 10 11.38 -27.97 -12.37
CA GLU A 10 10.71 -27.27 -13.47
C GLU A 10 11.07 -27.91 -14.81
N LYS A 11 10.24 -27.65 -15.84
CA LYS A 11 10.42 -28.27 -17.16
C LYS A 11 11.81 -28.00 -17.76
N TRP A 12 12.35 -26.79 -17.57
CA TRP A 12 13.69 -26.44 -18.05
C TRP A 12 14.79 -27.12 -17.23
N GLU A 13 14.63 -27.26 -15.91
CA GLU A 13 15.58 -28.00 -15.07
C GLU A 13 15.62 -29.47 -15.46
N VAL A 14 14.46 -30.08 -15.78
CA VAL A 14 14.40 -31.45 -16.32
C VAL A 14 15.17 -31.57 -17.63
N ALA A 15 15.10 -30.56 -18.51
CA ALA A 15 15.84 -30.57 -19.77
C ALA A 15 17.36 -30.56 -19.53
N ILE A 16 17.84 -29.75 -18.57
CA ILE A 16 19.24 -29.69 -18.15
C ILE A 16 19.68 -31.02 -17.49
N VAL A 17 18.86 -31.58 -16.59
CA VAL A 17 19.15 -32.90 -15.99
C VAL A 17 19.31 -33.98 -17.06
N LYS A 18 18.46 -33.99 -18.10
CA LYS A 18 18.59 -34.95 -19.21
C LYS A 18 19.87 -34.74 -20.02
N ALA A 19 20.28 -33.49 -20.26
CA ALA A 19 21.53 -33.18 -20.93
C ALA A 19 22.74 -33.66 -20.09
N MET A 20 22.74 -33.37 -18.78
CA MET A 20 23.76 -33.85 -17.84
C MET A 20 23.86 -35.38 -17.80
N LEU A 21 22.73 -36.09 -17.75
CA LEU A 21 22.70 -37.55 -17.81
C LEU A 21 23.26 -38.09 -19.13
N THR A 22 23.02 -37.40 -20.25
CA THR A 22 23.57 -37.77 -21.57
C THR A 22 25.09 -37.58 -21.61
N LYS A 23 25.62 -36.60 -20.89
CA LYS A 23 27.06 -36.39 -20.68
C LYS A 23 27.65 -37.20 -19.52
N ASN A 24 26.94 -38.20 -19.02
CA ASN A 24 27.38 -39.12 -17.96
C ASN A 24 27.72 -38.47 -16.60
N TYR A 25 27.09 -37.34 -16.26
CA TYR A 25 27.23 -36.77 -14.91
C TYR A 25 26.67 -37.73 -13.85
N VAL A 26 27.32 -37.77 -12.68
CA VAL A 26 26.87 -38.61 -11.56
C VAL A 26 25.56 -38.05 -10.99
N PRO A 27 24.51 -38.88 -10.76
CA PRO A 27 23.22 -38.40 -10.25
C PRO A 27 23.28 -37.59 -8.94
N GLN A 28 24.25 -37.91 -8.08
CA GLN A 28 24.52 -37.17 -6.85
C GLN A 28 24.97 -35.73 -7.12
N ASP A 29 25.87 -35.54 -8.10
CA ASP A 29 26.36 -34.22 -8.49
C ASP A 29 25.25 -33.41 -9.18
N ILE A 30 24.48 -34.06 -10.06
CA ILE A 30 23.29 -33.48 -10.68
C ILE A 30 22.34 -32.96 -9.59
N GLN A 31 22.05 -33.76 -8.56
CA GLN A 31 21.19 -33.33 -7.45
C GLN A 31 21.71 -32.07 -6.75
N ALA A 32 23.03 -31.94 -6.59
CA ALA A 32 23.66 -30.77 -5.96
C ALA A 32 23.41 -29.50 -6.77
N TYR A 33 23.52 -29.54 -8.10
CA TYR A 33 23.26 -28.39 -8.97
C TYR A 33 21.84 -27.80 -8.81
N PHE A 34 20.84 -28.63 -8.48
CA PHE A 34 19.43 -28.22 -8.35
C PHE A 34 18.95 -28.07 -6.90
N SER A 35 19.81 -28.34 -5.92
CA SER A 35 19.50 -28.17 -4.50
C SER A 35 20.05 -26.84 -4.01
N ARG A 36 19.21 -26.03 -3.35
CA ARG A 36 19.56 -24.69 -2.83
C ARG A 36 18.93 -24.47 -1.45
N PRO A 37 19.37 -23.47 -0.65
CA PRO A 37 18.90 -23.28 0.73
C PRO A 37 17.38 -23.23 0.88
N THR A 38 16.69 -22.67 -0.12
CA THR A 38 15.23 -22.55 -0.14
C THR A 38 14.53 -23.82 -0.63
N ARG A 39 15.22 -24.73 -1.33
CA ARG A 39 14.65 -25.82 -2.12
C ARG A 39 15.58 -27.04 -2.18
N SER A 40 15.18 -28.16 -1.58
CA SER A 40 15.95 -29.42 -1.64
C SER A 40 15.34 -30.38 -2.66
N ILE A 41 16.16 -30.86 -3.60
CA ILE A 41 15.75 -31.90 -4.55
C ILE A 41 16.08 -33.27 -3.98
N ASN A 42 15.10 -34.16 -4.01
CA ASN A 42 15.31 -35.56 -3.63
C ASN A 42 16.00 -36.29 -4.78
N HIS A 43 17.05 -37.06 -4.46
CA HIS A 43 17.79 -37.88 -5.42
C HIS A 43 16.90 -38.76 -6.31
N ALA A 44 15.78 -39.28 -5.77
CA ALA A 44 14.82 -40.07 -6.52
C ALA A 44 14.26 -39.36 -7.76
N ARG A 45 14.22 -38.01 -7.78
CA ARG A 45 13.77 -37.23 -8.95
C ARG A 45 14.74 -37.35 -10.12
N ILE A 46 16.04 -37.45 -9.85
CA ILE A 46 17.05 -37.65 -10.89
C ILE A 46 16.94 -39.09 -11.42
N SER A 47 16.76 -40.07 -10.53
CA SER A 47 16.53 -41.47 -10.92
C SER A 47 15.27 -41.63 -11.78
N GLU A 48 14.15 -41.00 -11.42
CA GLU A 48 12.91 -41.04 -12.22
C GLU A 48 13.08 -40.49 -13.65
N ILE A 49 13.95 -39.48 -13.83
CA ILE A 49 14.26 -38.92 -15.15
C ILE A 49 15.19 -39.86 -15.93
N ARG A 50 16.22 -40.41 -15.28
CA ARG A 50 17.15 -41.38 -15.86
C ARG A 50 16.44 -42.63 -16.34
N ASP A 51 15.56 -43.18 -15.50
CA ASP A 51 14.82 -44.42 -15.75
C ASP A 51 13.59 -44.20 -16.65
N LYS A 52 13.38 -42.96 -17.12
CA LYS A 52 12.26 -42.54 -17.99
C LYS A 52 10.87 -42.83 -17.40
N THR A 53 10.74 -42.93 -16.09
CA THR A 53 9.45 -43.14 -15.42
C THR A 53 8.62 -41.86 -15.37
N LYS A 54 9.27 -40.68 -15.40
CA LYS A 54 8.61 -39.37 -15.49
C LYS A 54 9.28 -38.44 -16.51
N HIS A 55 8.52 -37.44 -16.94
CA HIS A 55 8.95 -36.38 -17.85
C HIS A 55 9.48 -36.86 -19.21
N VAL A 56 8.99 -38.00 -19.72
CA VAL A 56 9.41 -38.59 -21.00
C VAL A 56 9.32 -37.58 -22.14
N ALA A 57 8.24 -36.80 -22.20
CA ALA A 57 7.98 -35.82 -23.25
C ALA A 57 8.90 -34.57 -23.24
N VAL A 58 9.68 -34.34 -22.18
CA VAL A 58 10.60 -33.19 -22.11
C VAL A 58 11.87 -33.52 -22.88
N ARG A 59 12.26 -32.70 -23.86
CA ARG A 59 13.52 -32.88 -24.59
C ARG A 59 14.71 -32.48 -23.71
N ALA A 60 15.88 -33.09 -23.96
CA ALA A 60 17.12 -32.65 -23.34
C ALA A 60 17.46 -31.23 -23.83
N ALA A 61 18.10 -30.44 -22.96
CA ALA A 61 18.66 -29.15 -23.33
C ALA A 61 19.79 -29.33 -24.35
N THR A 62 20.07 -28.30 -25.15
CA THR A 62 21.23 -28.31 -26.05
C THR A 62 22.53 -28.21 -25.25
N ASP A 63 23.65 -28.50 -25.92
CA ASP A 63 24.98 -28.36 -25.30
C ASP A 63 25.25 -26.90 -24.89
N GLU A 64 24.85 -25.93 -25.72
CA GLU A 64 24.98 -24.50 -25.40
C GLU A 64 24.13 -24.10 -24.18
N GLU A 65 22.91 -24.63 -24.08
CA GLU A 65 22.03 -24.38 -22.93
C GLU A 65 22.59 -24.98 -21.63
N LEU A 66 23.21 -26.15 -21.72
CA LEU A 66 23.87 -26.81 -20.57
C LEU A 66 25.12 -26.04 -20.14
N ASP A 67 25.97 -25.63 -21.07
CA ASP A 67 27.20 -24.87 -20.78
C ASP A 67 26.88 -23.50 -20.17
N ALA A 68 25.86 -22.82 -20.69
CA ALA A 68 25.38 -21.56 -20.13
C ALA A 68 24.88 -21.74 -18.68
N PHE A 69 24.15 -22.83 -18.39
CA PHE A 69 23.71 -23.15 -17.03
C PHE A 69 24.90 -23.40 -16.09
N LEU A 70 25.88 -24.21 -16.52
CA LEU A 70 27.04 -24.55 -15.71
C LEU A 70 27.91 -23.33 -15.40
N THR A 71 28.04 -22.40 -16.36
CA THR A 71 28.81 -21.17 -16.18
C THR A 71 28.11 -20.17 -15.25
N ALA A 72 26.78 -20.08 -15.31
CA ALA A 72 26.01 -19.18 -14.45
C ALA A 72 25.81 -19.70 -13.02
N TRP A 73 26.02 -21.01 -12.78
CA TRP A 73 25.75 -21.64 -11.48
C TRP A 73 26.58 -21.01 -10.34
N PRO A 74 25.99 -20.76 -9.14
CA PRO A 74 24.68 -21.22 -8.70
C PRO A 74 23.49 -20.34 -9.10
N ASP A 75 23.69 -19.24 -9.83
CA ASP A 75 22.65 -18.32 -10.32
C ASP A 75 21.55 -18.00 -9.28
N VAL A 76 21.97 -17.78 -8.03
CA VAL A 76 21.10 -17.50 -6.88
C VAL A 76 21.47 -16.20 -6.18
N ASP A 77 20.46 -15.49 -5.67
CA ASP A 77 20.65 -14.35 -4.78
C ASP A 77 21.25 -14.84 -3.44
N PRO A 78 22.43 -14.34 -3.02
CA PRO A 78 23.09 -14.83 -1.80
C PRO A 78 22.33 -14.56 -0.50
N SER A 79 21.45 -13.55 -0.49
CA SER A 79 20.73 -13.13 0.72
C SER A 79 19.45 -13.94 0.96
N THR A 80 18.81 -14.38 -0.13
CA THR A 80 17.49 -15.04 -0.10
C THR A 80 17.53 -16.48 -0.60
N GLY A 81 18.57 -16.89 -1.35
CA GLY A 81 18.67 -18.20 -1.99
C GLY A 81 17.66 -18.42 -3.10
N LEU A 82 17.12 -17.35 -3.69
CA LEU A 82 16.24 -17.40 -4.87
C LEU A 82 17.07 -17.59 -6.13
N HIS A 83 16.67 -18.49 -7.02
CA HIS A 83 17.33 -18.67 -8.31
C HIS A 83 16.80 -17.65 -9.32
N PHE A 84 17.67 -16.92 -10.00
CA PHE A 84 17.27 -15.81 -10.88
C PHE A 84 16.28 -16.24 -11.99
N LYS A 85 16.50 -17.40 -12.61
CA LYS A 85 15.57 -17.99 -13.58
C LYS A 85 14.35 -18.70 -12.96
N GLY A 86 14.55 -19.55 -11.95
CA GLY A 86 13.46 -20.38 -11.40
C GLY A 86 12.44 -19.58 -10.59
N ASP A 87 12.92 -18.57 -9.87
CA ASP A 87 12.15 -17.75 -8.94
C ASP A 87 11.95 -16.31 -9.46
N GLU A 88 12.11 -16.11 -10.77
CA GLU A 88 12.09 -14.80 -11.46
C GLU A 88 10.90 -13.93 -11.08
N LEU A 89 9.68 -14.48 -11.06
CA LEU A 89 8.46 -13.74 -10.70
C LEU A 89 8.52 -13.19 -9.27
N LEU A 90 9.04 -13.99 -8.33
CA LEU A 90 9.15 -13.57 -6.93
C LEU A 90 10.24 -12.50 -6.76
N ILE A 91 11.33 -12.60 -7.51
CA ILE A 91 12.39 -11.58 -7.55
C ILE A 91 11.81 -10.27 -8.10
N LYS A 92 11.16 -10.31 -9.28
CA LYS A 92 10.52 -9.15 -9.90
C LYS A 92 9.47 -8.51 -9.00
N ALA A 93 8.66 -9.31 -8.30
CA ALA A 93 7.68 -8.79 -7.34
C ALA A 93 8.36 -7.97 -6.23
N ARG A 94 9.44 -8.50 -5.65
CA ARG A 94 10.21 -7.82 -4.59
C ARG A 94 10.87 -6.55 -5.10
N GLU A 95 11.56 -6.63 -6.23
CA GLU A 95 12.26 -5.49 -6.83
C GLU A 95 11.30 -4.39 -7.25
N ALA A 96 10.15 -4.73 -7.84
CA ALA A 96 9.12 -3.76 -8.19
C ALA A 96 8.57 -3.06 -6.94
N MET A 97 8.28 -3.79 -5.85
CA MET A 97 7.80 -3.15 -4.62
C MET A 97 8.88 -2.25 -3.99
N ILE A 98 10.14 -2.71 -3.98
CA ILE A 98 11.28 -1.90 -3.53
C ILE A 98 11.40 -0.62 -4.36
N ALA A 99 11.30 -0.73 -5.69
CA ALA A 99 11.34 0.41 -6.60
C ALA A 99 10.17 1.38 -6.34
N ALA A 100 8.95 0.87 -6.17
CA ALA A 100 7.77 1.69 -5.84
C ALA A 100 8.03 2.54 -4.59
N VAL A 101 8.51 1.91 -3.51
CA VAL A 101 8.84 2.58 -2.25
C VAL A 101 9.98 3.59 -2.42
N HIS A 102 11.06 3.23 -3.12
CA HIS A 102 12.16 4.16 -3.37
C HIS A 102 11.74 5.37 -4.18
N THR A 103 10.99 5.17 -5.26
CA THR A 103 10.47 6.25 -6.10
C THR A 103 9.57 7.19 -5.30
N PHE A 104 8.70 6.65 -4.44
CA PHE A 104 7.85 7.48 -3.59
C PHE A 104 8.64 8.30 -2.56
N ASN A 105 9.69 7.73 -1.98
CA ASN A 105 10.51 8.41 -0.98
C ASN A 105 11.61 9.32 -1.57
N SER A 106 11.88 9.23 -2.86
CA SER A 106 12.87 10.07 -3.52
C SER A 106 12.37 11.51 -3.62
N ALA A 107 13.24 12.47 -3.34
CA ALA A 107 12.92 13.90 -3.47
C ALA A 107 12.83 14.31 -4.95
N GLY A 108 12.01 15.33 -5.25
CA GLY A 108 12.02 16.01 -6.56
C GLY A 108 11.02 15.52 -7.60
N LEU A 109 10.09 14.64 -7.24
CA LEU A 109 9.01 14.19 -8.14
C LEU A 109 7.66 14.76 -7.69
N PHE A 110 6.88 15.29 -8.63
CA PHE A 110 5.54 15.84 -8.38
C PHE A 110 4.40 14.81 -8.56
N PHE A 111 4.72 13.60 -9.03
CA PHE A 111 3.77 12.54 -9.40
C PHE A 111 4.14 11.19 -8.74
N ARG A 112 4.43 11.24 -7.44
CA ARG A 112 5.03 10.10 -6.70
C ARG A 112 4.01 9.02 -6.38
N ALA A 113 2.81 9.38 -5.95
CA ALA A 113 1.73 8.42 -5.72
C ALA A 113 1.37 7.66 -6.99
N GLU A 114 1.31 8.33 -8.14
CA GLU A 114 1.01 7.73 -9.43
C GLU A 114 2.04 6.66 -9.80
N LEU A 115 3.34 7.02 -9.73
CA LEU A 115 4.44 6.08 -9.97
C LEU A 115 4.44 4.91 -8.99
N PHE A 116 4.18 5.20 -7.71
CA PHE A 116 4.07 4.18 -6.69
C PHE A 116 2.96 3.20 -7.03
N ILE A 117 1.75 3.68 -7.33
CA ILE A 117 0.57 2.85 -7.59
C ILE A 117 0.81 1.91 -8.77
N VAL A 118 1.30 2.45 -9.90
CA VAL A 118 1.58 1.66 -11.10
C VAL A 118 2.61 0.56 -10.79
N THR A 119 3.69 0.93 -10.10
CA THR A 119 4.78 -0.01 -9.79
C THR A 119 4.36 -1.05 -8.75
N ALA A 120 3.56 -0.65 -7.75
CA ALA A 120 3.02 -1.53 -6.73
C ALA A 120 2.03 -2.55 -7.32
N ILE A 121 1.18 -2.14 -8.27
CA ILE A 121 0.28 -3.07 -8.99
C ILE A 121 1.08 -4.13 -9.77
N ILE A 122 2.18 -3.73 -10.41
CA ILE A 122 3.09 -4.68 -11.08
C ILE A 122 3.69 -5.65 -10.05
N ALA A 123 4.15 -5.15 -8.92
CA ALA A 123 4.71 -5.97 -7.85
C ALA A 123 3.71 -7.03 -7.35
N TRP A 124 2.48 -6.61 -7.05
CA TRP A 124 1.40 -7.51 -6.63
C TRP A 124 1.00 -8.51 -7.72
N THR A 125 0.98 -8.08 -8.99
CA THR A 125 0.71 -8.97 -10.12
C THR A 125 1.72 -10.11 -10.17
N TYR A 126 3.03 -9.79 -10.07
CA TYR A 126 4.07 -10.81 -10.06
C TYR A 126 4.04 -11.70 -8.82
N LEU A 127 3.72 -11.16 -7.64
CA LEU A 127 3.55 -11.95 -6.43
C LEU A 127 2.43 -12.99 -6.58
N MET A 128 1.29 -12.56 -7.14
CA MET A 128 0.14 -13.42 -7.40
C MET A 128 0.43 -14.46 -8.47
N HIS A 129 1.12 -14.09 -9.56
CA HIS A 129 1.57 -15.04 -10.58
C HIS A 129 2.54 -16.08 -10.01
N ALA A 130 3.49 -15.66 -9.16
CA ALA A 130 4.38 -16.59 -8.47
C ALA A 130 3.59 -17.57 -7.59
N TYR A 131 2.55 -17.09 -6.91
CA TYR A 131 1.68 -17.93 -6.07
C TYR A 131 0.92 -18.96 -6.92
N TYR A 132 0.26 -18.51 -8.00
CA TYR A 132 -0.50 -19.38 -8.90
C TYR A 132 0.40 -20.39 -9.61
N LYS A 133 1.55 -19.98 -10.14
CA LYS A 133 2.57 -20.87 -10.72
C LYS A 133 2.97 -21.96 -9.72
N ARG A 134 3.21 -21.60 -8.46
CA ARG A 134 3.61 -22.54 -7.40
C ARG A 134 2.50 -23.51 -7.01
N ARG A 135 1.24 -23.07 -7.04
CA ARG A 135 0.06 -23.92 -6.81
C ARG A 135 -0.32 -24.79 -8.01
N GLY A 136 0.24 -24.51 -9.19
CA GLY A 136 -0.13 -25.19 -10.43
C GLY A 136 -1.44 -24.68 -11.03
N ILE A 137 -1.86 -23.48 -10.66
CA ILE A 137 -3.07 -22.82 -11.16
C ILE A 137 -2.71 -22.12 -12.48
N ASP A 138 -3.49 -22.38 -13.53
CA ASP A 138 -3.27 -21.78 -14.85
C ASP A 138 -3.88 -20.37 -14.89
N TYR A 139 -3.05 -19.35 -14.68
CA TYR A 139 -3.44 -17.94 -14.61
C TYR A 139 -3.42 -17.25 -15.99
N ARG A 140 -3.70 -17.99 -17.07
CA ARG A 140 -3.84 -17.47 -18.43
C ARG A 140 -5.30 -17.26 -18.80
N TYR A 141 -5.57 -16.25 -19.62
CA TYR A 141 -6.88 -16.05 -20.21
C TYR A 141 -7.22 -17.22 -21.14
N LYS A 142 -8.43 -17.76 -20.99
CA LYS A 142 -8.96 -18.81 -21.85
C LYS A 142 -10.32 -18.41 -22.39
N VAL A 143 -10.51 -18.58 -23.69
CA VAL A 143 -11.79 -18.40 -24.38
C VAL A 143 -12.08 -19.71 -25.09
N ASN A 144 -13.25 -20.32 -24.81
CA ASN A 144 -13.63 -21.63 -25.35
C ASN A 144 -12.57 -22.73 -25.14
N GLY A 145 -11.90 -22.72 -23.98
CA GLY A 145 -10.84 -23.68 -23.64
C GLY A 145 -9.47 -23.41 -24.27
N ALA A 146 -9.37 -22.50 -25.24
CA ALA A 146 -8.11 -22.11 -25.87
C ALA A 146 -7.46 -20.93 -25.12
N VAL A 147 -6.13 -20.97 -24.96
CA VAL A 147 -5.36 -19.87 -24.36
C VAL A 147 -5.40 -18.65 -25.28
N GLN A 148 -5.86 -17.53 -24.74
CA GLN A 148 -5.89 -16.26 -25.45
C GLN A 148 -4.46 -15.75 -25.65
N LYS A 149 -4.17 -15.26 -26.85
CA LYS A 149 -2.90 -14.63 -27.18
C LYS A 149 -3.02 -13.11 -27.17
N THR A 150 -1.91 -12.42 -26.90
CA THR A 150 -1.79 -10.98 -27.15
C THR A 150 -1.79 -10.70 -28.65
N LYS A 151 -1.92 -9.42 -29.03
CA LYS A 151 -1.79 -8.98 -30.44
C LYS A 151 -0.48 -9.44 -31.08
N ASN A 152 0.57 -9.63 -30.28
CA ASN A 152 1.90 -10.05 -30.71
C ASN A 152 2.16 -11.56 -30.49
N GLY A 153 1.12 -12.38 -30.25
CA GLY A 153 1.22 -13.83 -30.20
C GLY A 153 1.68 -14.46 -28.88
N ALA A 154 1.98 -13.67 -27.85
CA ALA A 154 2.34 -14.17 -26.53
C ALA A 154 1.11 -14.66 -25.73
N ASP A 155 1.28 -15.60 -24.80
CA ASP A 155 0.18 -16.01 -23.90
C ASP A 155 -0.29 -14.82 -23.06
N LYS A 156 -1.60 -14.57 -23.05
CA LYS A 156 -2.18 -13.50 -22.26
C LYS A 156 -2.44 -14.00 -20.83
N HIS A 157 -1.68 -13.47 -19.88
CA HIS A 157 -1.82 -13.78 -18.45
C HIS A 157 -2.83 -12.83 -17.78
N TRP A 158 -3.39 -13.25 -16.65
CA TRP A 158 -4.28 -12.42 -15.83
C TRP A 158 -3.57 -11.17 -15.31
N GLU A 159 -4.24 -10.02 -15.40
CA GLU A 159 -3.88 -8.84 -14.64
C GLU A 159 -4.29 -8.96 -13.16
N LEU A 160 -3.86 -8.01 -12.33
CA LEU A 160 -4.09 -8.06 -10.88
C LEU A 160 -5.57 -8.21 -10.50
N GLY A 161 -6.47 -7.46 -11.15
CA GLY A 161 -7.91 -7.52 -10.91
C GLY A 161 -8.45 -8.95 -11.07
N LYS A 162 -8.12 -9.63 -12.17
CA LYS A 162 -8.50 -11.03 -12.37
C LYS A 162 -7.83 -11.97 -11.37
N CYS A 163 -6.58 -11.69 -10.98
CA CYS A 163 -5.88 -12.47 -9.95
C CYS A 163 -6.59 -12.38 -8.59
N VAL A 164 -7.02 -11.19 -8.14
CA VAL A 164 -7.65 -11.02 -6.82
C VAL A 164 -9.11 -11.46 -6.79
N ALA A 165 -9.81 -11.41 -7.92
CA ALA A 165 -11.18 -11.89 -8.07
C ALA A 165 -11.29 -13.43 -8.24
N HIS A 166 -10.17 -14.13 -8.40
CA HIS A 166 -10.16 -15.58 -8.56
C HIS A 166 -10.47 -16.29 -7.22
N GLY A 167 -11.27 -17.37 -7.25
CA GLY A 167 -11.71 -18.08 -6.04
C GLY A 167 -10.59 -18.75 -5.22
N GLU A 168 -9.40 -18.94 -5.81
CA GLU A 168 -8.21 -19.43 -5.11
C GLU A 168 -7.24 -18.30 -4.69
N CYS A 169 -7.68 -17.04 -4.73
CA CYS A 169 -6.91 -15.91 -4.21
C CYS A 169 -6.64 -16.13 -2.70
N PRO A 170 -5.38 -16.03 -2.24
CA PRO A 170 -5.03 -16.29 -0.85
C PRO A 170 -5.10 -15.03 0.03
N LEU A 171 -5.54 -13.89 -0.52
CA LEU A 171 -5.51 -12.60 0.15
C LEU A 171 -6.81 -12.35 0.91
N ASP A 172 -6.69 -11.73 2.08
CA ASP A 172 -7.85 -11.33 2.86
C ASP A 172 -8.62 -10.19 2.17
N LYS A 173 -9.89 -10.08 2.49
CA LYS A 173 -10.80 -9.10 1.87
C LYS A 173 -10.29 -7.66 1.96
N GLY A 174 -9.85 -7.18 3.13
CA GLY A 174 -9.30 -5.82 3.25
C GLY A 174 -8.06 -5.57 2.38
N VAL A 175 -7.25 -6.60 2.11
CA VAL A 175 -6.12 -6.51 1.16
C VAL A 175 -6.65 -6.38 -0.26
N VAL A 176 -7.62 -7.20 -0.63
CA VAL A 176 -8.26 -7.14 -1.96
C VAL A 176 -8.94 -5.79 -2.18
N ASP A 177 -9.64 -5.26 -1.19
CA ASP A 177 -10.31 -3.96 -1.25
C ASP A 177 -9.28 -2.83 -1.41
N ASN A 178 -8.14 -2.90 -0.71
CA ASN A 178 -7.02 -1.98 -0.91
C ASN A 178 -6.45 -2.04 -2.34
N LEU A 179 -6.25 -3.23 -2.90
CA LEU A 179 -5.72 -3.41 -4.25
C LEU A 179 -6.70 -2.99 -5.35
N ASN A 180 -7.99 -3.25 -5.16
CA ASN A 180 -9.04 -2.80 -6.06
C ASN A 180 -9.14 -1.28 -6.07
N PHE A 181 -9.10 -0.65 -4.89
CA PHE A 181 -9.05 0.80 -4.77
C PHE A 181 -7.86 1.39 -5.54
N LEU A 182 -6.63 0.91 -5.31
CA LEU A 182 -5.45 1.41 -6.02
C LEU A 182 -5.52 1.16 -7.54
N SER A 183 -6.15 0.07 -7.97
CA SER A 183 -6.36 -0.23 -9.39
C SER A 183 -7.35 0.73 -10.05
N GLU A 184 -8.42 1.09 -9.34
CA GLU A 184 -9.40 2.08 -9.79
C GLU A 184 -8.79 3.47 -9.89
N ILE A 185 -8.03 3.89 -8.87
CA ILE A 185 -7.29 5.15 -8.87
C ILE A 185 -6.28 5.18 -10.03
N ARG A 186 -5.56 4.08 -10.29
CA ARG A 186 -4.68 3.97 -11.47
C ARG A 186 -5.44 4.21 -12.77
N HIS A 187 -6.61 3.60 -12.95
CA HIS A 187 -7.40 3.80 -14.17
C HIS A 187 -7.79 5.27 -14.33
N GLU A 188 -8.19 5.94 -13.26
CA GLU A 188 -8.56 7.35 -13.30
C GLU A 188 -7.35 8.25 -13.65
N ILE A 189 -6.18 7.97 -13.07
CA ILE A 189 -4.92 8.66 -13.41
C ILE A 189 -4.51 8.42 -14.87
N GLU A 190 -4.66 7.20 -15.40
CA GLU A 190 -4.27 6.89 -16.79
C GLU A 190 -5.14 7.62 -17.81
N HIS A 191 -6.37 7.95 -17.44
CA HIS A 191 -7.32 8.64 -18.29
C HIS A 191 -7.32 10.18 -18.11
N GLN A 192 -6.67 10.73 -17.07
CA GLN A 192 -6.61 12.17 -16.82
C GLN A 192 -5.31 12.65 -16.14
N SER A 193 -4.88 13.88 -16.44
CA SER A 193 -3.77 14.51 -15.73
C SER A 193 -4.20 14.91 -14.31
N THR A 194 -3.72 14.22 -13.28
CA THR A 194 -3.94 14.55 -11.86
C THR A 194 -2.77 15.35 -11.29
N ASN A 195 -3.05 16.19 -10.30
CA ASN A 195 -2.03 16.91 -9.54
C ASN A 195 -2.14 16.55 -8.05
N ARG A 196 -1.01 16.16 -7.43
CA ARG A 196 -0.79 16.14 -5.97
C ARG A 196 -1.82 15.33 -5.16
N ILE A 197 -1.97 14.06 -5.49
CA ILE A 197 -2.89 13.12 -4.82
C ILE A 197 -2.25 12.38 -3.62
N ASP A 198 -0.96 12.63 -3.35
CA ASP A 198 -0.15 11.92 -2.36
C ASP A 198 -0.81 11.88 -0.96
N ASP A 199 -1.29 13.03 -0.48
CA ASP A 199 -1.81 13.16 0.89
C ASP A 199 -3.12 12.39 1.11
N ALA A 200 -4.03 12.47 0.14
CA ALA A 200 -5.32 11.77 0.16
C ALA A 200 -5.17 10.24 0.13
N LEU A 201 -4.09 9.74 -0.48
CA LEU A 201 -3.87 8.30 -0.70
C LEU A 201 -2.87 7.68 0.27
N SER A 202 -2.08 8.49 1.01
CA SER A 202 -1.00 8.06 1.91
C SER A 202 -1.33 6.83 2.77
N ALA A 203 -2.47 6.84 3.46
CA ALA A 203 -2.93 5.74 4.31
C ALA A 203 -3.22 4.42 3.53
N LYS A 204 -3.61 4.53 2.26
CA LYS A 204 -3.86 3.40 1.35
C LYS A 204 -2.56 2.86 0.77
N LEU A 205 -1.61 3.73 0.45
CA LEU A 205 -0.28 3.34 -0.01
C LEU A 205 0.50 2.60 1.10
N GLN A 206 0.41 3.12 2.33
CA GLN A 206 1.01 2.48 3.50
C GLN A 206 0.41 1.09 3.77
N ALA A 207 -0.92 0.96 3.71
CA ALA A 207 -1.59 -0.34 3.84
C ALA A 207 -1.12 -1.32 2.75
N CYS A 208 -0.99 -0.87 1.50
CA CYS A 208 -0.47 -1.68 0.39
C CYS A 208 0.94 -2.24 0.68
N CYS A 209 1.86 -1.42 1.20
CA CYS A 209 3.21 -1.85 1.57
C CYS A 209 3.21 -2.92 2.67
N ILE A 210 2.46 -2.67 3.75
CA ILE A 210 2.37 -3.59 4.90
C ILE A 210 1.75 -4.92 4.46
N ASN A 211 0.63 -4.85 3.74
CA ASN A 211 -0.06 -6.01 3.20
C ASN A 211 0.84 -6.83 2.28
N PHE A 212 1.66 -6.19 1.44
CA PHE A 212 2.58 -6.90 0.55
C PHE A 212 3.64 -7.66 1.34
N ASN A 213 4.24 -7.00 2.33
CA ASN A 213 5.24 -7.62 3.19
C ASN A 213 4.65 -8.79 3.98
N ASP A 214 3.42 -8.69 4.47
CA ASP A 214 2.75 -9.78 5.17
C ASP A 214 2.35 -10.93 4.22
N ALA A 215 1.85 -10.61 3.03
CA ALA A 215 1.52 -11.60 2.00
C ALA A 215 2.76 -12.39 1.56
N ILE A 216 3.89 -11.72 1.25
CA ILE A 216 5.10 -12.43 0.82
C ILE A 216 5.67 -13.33 1.93
N LYS A 217 5.59 -12.88 3.20
CA LYS A 217 5.95 -13.70 4.38
C LYS A 217 5.09 -14.94 4.51
N SER A 218 3.77 -14.78 4.39
CA SER A 218 2.79 -15.86 4.54
C SER A 218 2.89 -16.88 3.40
N LEU A 219 3.00 -16.39 2.15
CA LEU A 219 2.95 -17.22 0.96
C LEU A 219 4.30 -17.90 0.65
N PHE A 220 5.42 -17.19 0.81
CA PHE A 220 6.72 -17.66 0.37
C PHE A 220 7.69 -17.96 1.51
N GLY A 221 7.66 -17.18 2.58
CA GLY A 221 8.52 -17.36 3.76
C GLY A 221 9.08 -16.03 4.27
N ARG A 222 9.48 -16.01 5.55
CA ARG A 222 9.99 -14.78 6.20
C ARG A 222 11.30 -14.30 5.61
N GLU A 223 12.07 -15.19 5.00
CA GLU A 223 13.33 -14.88 4.32
C GLU A 223 13.16 -13.92 3.13
N PHE A 224 11.95 -13.81 2.57
CA PHE A 224 11.66 -12.95 1.41
C PHE A 224 11.04 -11.60 1.78
N ALA A 225 10.79 -11.36 3.08
CA ALA A 225 10.26 -10.11 3.60
C ALA A 225 11.13 -8.91 3.18
N LEU A 226 10.48 -7.76 3.00
CA LEU A 226 11.14 -6.51 2.61
C LEU A 226 11.55 -5.65 3.82
N GLU A 227 11.00 -5.94 5.00
CA GLU A 227 11.24 -5.21 6.26
C GLU A 227 12.71 -5.10 6.67
N LYS A 228 13.59 -6.03 6.23
CA LYS A 228 15.03 -5.96 6.49
C LYS A 228 15.79 -5.01 5.55
N ARG A 229 15.27 -4.78 4.33
CA ARG A 229 15.88 -3.89 3.33
C ARG A 229 15.28 -2.48 3.37
N LEU A 230 14.05 -2.36 3.86
CA LEU A 230 13.31 -1.11 3.96
C LEU A 230 12.68 -1.02 5.37
N PRO A 231 13.46 -0.75 6.43
CA PRO A 231 12.95 -0.76 7.80
C PRO A 231 11.88 0.31 8.01
N ILE A 232 12.07 1.49 7.40
CA ILE A 232 11.16 2.64 7.49
C ILE A 232 11.39 3.48 6.24
N ALA A 233 10.44 3.50 5.32
CA ALA A 233 10.41 4.50 4.26
C ALA A 233 8.97 4.72 3.81
N LEU A 234 8.26 5.52 4.60
CA LEU A 234 7.18 6.41 4.16
C LEU A 234 7.14 7.58 5.18
N GLN A 235 7.83 8.66 4.79
CA GLN A 235 7.80 10.07 5.27
C GLN A 235 8.83 10.58 6.32
N PHE A 236 9.57 11.64 5.92
CA PHE A 236 10.17 12.68 6.76
C PHE A 236 9.35 13.97 6.60
N VAL A 237 8.34 14.23 7.44
CA VAL A 237 7.98 15.56 8.00
C VAL A 237 7.05 15.31 9.20
N THR A 238 7.41 15.82 10.38
CA THR A 238 6.44 16.18 11.43
C THR A 238 5.89 17.55 11.08
N PHE A 239 4.60 17.66 10.76
CA PHE A 239 3.98 18.96 10.54
C PHE A 239 4.03 19.78 11.83
N ASP A 240 4.67 20.95 11.79
CA ASP A 240 4.38 21.97 12.78
C ASP A 240 2.95 22.51 12.53
N GLY A 241 2.34 23.06 13.58
CA GLY A 241 0.95 23.53 13.54
C GLY A 241 0.69 24.61 12.49
N THR A 242 1.73 25.25 11.96
CA THR A 242 1.65 26.29 10.93
C THR A 242 1.49 25.71 9.51
N GLN A 243 2.02 24.53 9.20
CA GLN A 243 1.80 23.86 7.91
C GLN A 243 0.45 23.14 7.79
N ARG A 244 -0.20 22.77 8.90
CA ARG A 244 -1.59 22.24 8.87
C ARG A 244 -2.58 23.22 8.24
N ALA A 245 -2.36 24.53 8.37
CA ALA A 245 -3.22 25.54 7.77
C ALA A 245 -3.12 25.60 6.23
N GLY A 246 -2.02 25.13 5.63
CA GLY A 246 -1.86 25.00 4.17
C GLY A 246 -2.24 23.62 3.60
N LEU A 247 -2.54 22.65 4.47
CA LEU A 247 -2.93 21.28 4.14
C LEU A 247 -4.44 21.05 4.25
N ILE A 248 -5.17 21.96 4.90
CA ILE A 248 -6.62 21.98 4.86
C ILE A 248 -7.03 22.72 3.58
N GLY A 249 -7.22 21.95 2.51
CA GLY A 249 -7.78 22.42 1.24
C GLY A 249 -6.75 22.59 0.13
N GLN A 250 -6.37 21.49 -0.50
CA GLN A 250 -6.20 21.54 -1.96
C GLN A 250 -7.31 20.68 -2.55
N ASP A 251 -8.08 21.27 -3.47
CA ASP A 251 -9.20 20.58 -4.11
C ASP A 251 -8.66 19.38 -4.89
N LEU A 252 -8.97 18.18 -4.40
CA LEU A 252 -8.79 16.96 -5.17
C LEU A 252 -9.57 17.12 -6.47
N PRO A 253 -9.05 16.66 -7.63
CA PRO A 253 -9.84 16.68 -8.85
C PRO A 253 -11.21 16.02 -8.63
N SER A 254 -12.30 16.71 -8.98
CA SER A 254 -13.68 16.28 -8.66
C SER A 254 -14.03 14.85 -9.10
N ASN A 255 -13.43 14.39 -10.19
CA ASN A 255 -13.54 13.02 -10.69
C ASN A 255 -12.88 12.00 -9.76
N LEU A 256 -11.73 12.34 -9.19
CA LEU A 256 -11.02 11.50 -8.23
C LEU A 256 -11.74 11.47 -6.88
N GLU A 257 -12.28 12.60 -6.44
CA GLU A 257 -13.15 12.68 -5.26
C GLU A 257 -14.39 11.81 -5.44
N THR A 258 -15.06 11.92 -6.59
CA THR A 258 -16.21 11.09 -6.95
C THR A 258 -15.86 9.60 -7.00
N ALA A 259 -14.72 9.23 -7.60
CA ALA A 259 -14.26 7.84 -7.64
C ALA A 259 -13.99 7.30 -6.22
N MET A 260 -13.33 8.10 -5.37
CA MET A 260 -13.10 7.74 -3.97
C MET A 260 -14.41 7.58 -3.21
N GLU A 261 -15.34 8.54 -3.31
CA GLU A 261 -16.65 8.46 -2.67
C GLU A 261 -17.46 7.26 -3.14
N ASN A 262 -17.52 6.99 -4.43
CA ASN A 262 -18.22 5.84 -4.99
C ASN A 262 -17.65 4.52 -4.46
N PHE A 263 -16.31 4.40 -4.39
CA PHE A 263 -15.66 3.22 -3.82
C PHE A 263 -15.99 3.08 -2.33
N HIS A 264 -15.89 4.17 -1.57
CA HIS A 264 -16.18 4.18 -0.14
C HIS A 264 -17.65 3.85 0.17
N ASN A 265 -18.60 4.40 -0.59
CA ASN A 265 -20.03 4.11 -0.47
C ASN A 265 -20.37 2.65 -0.83
N GLY A 266 -19.51 1.98 -1.59
CA GLY A 266 -19.63 0.56 -1.89
C GLY A 266 -19.18 -0.40 -0.78
N LEU A 267 -18.56 0.11 0.30
CA LEU A 267 -18.02 -0.69 1.40
C LEU A 267 -18.84 -0.56 2.68
N THR A 268 -18.94 -1.65 3.46
CA THR A 268 -19.57 -1.62 4.80
C THR A 268 -18.70 -0.88 5.82
N GLU A 269 -19.28 -0.49 6.95
CA GLU A 269 -18.54 0.20 8.02
C GLU A 269 -17.36 -0.64 8.54
N GLU A 270 -17.53 -1.96 8.65
CA GLU A 270 -16.48 -2.87 9.07
C GLU A 270 -15.33 -2.95 8.05
N GLU A 271 -15.65 -2.97 6.76
CA GLU A 271 -14.67 -2.98 5.67
C GLU A 271 -13.89 -1.65 5.62
N GLN A 272 -14.56 -0.53 5.86
CA GLN A 272 -13.92 0.79 5.93
C GLN A 272 -12.99 0.95 7.14
N ALA A 273 -13.29 0.24 8.24
CA ALA A 273 -12.50 0.22 9.46
C ALA A 273 -11.34 -0.78 9.43
N ASP A 274 -11.28 -1.68 8.44
CA ASP A 274 -10.22 -2.70 8.35
C ASP A 274 -8.82 -2.03 8.18
N PRO A 275 -7.86 -2.28 9.09
CA PRO A 275 -6.51 -1.73 8.99
C PRO A 275 -5.75 -2.21 7.74
N LYS A 276 -6.15 -3.35 7.14
CA LYS A 276 -5.63 -3.84 5.85
C LYS A 276 -6.18 -3.04 4.68
N PHE A 277 -7.37 -2.45 4.82
CA PHE A 277 -7.92 -1.53 3.83
C PHE A 277 -7.34 -0.12 3.97
N ARG A 278 -7.18 0.41 5.19
CA ARG A 278 -6.57 1.71 5.48
C ARG A 278 -5.74 1.67 6.75
N TYR A 279 -4.46 2.02 6.65
CA TYR A 279 -3.58 2.09 7.82
C TYR A 279 -3.47 3.53 8.34
N ARG A 280 -3.85 3.78 9.59
CA ARG A 280 -3.72 5.08 10.26
C ARG A 280 -2.49 5.08 11.17
N VAL A 281 -1.64 6.09 11.06
CA VAL A 281 -0.51 6.31 11.98
C VAL A 281 -0.80 7.54 12.83
N ALA A 282 -0.79 7.37 14.14
CA ALA A 282 -0.85 8.47 15.09
C ALA A 282 0.54 8.64 15.72
N PHE A 283 1.16 9.80 15.52
CA PHE A 283 2.37 10.17 16.26
C PHE A 283 1.93 10.87 17.55
N VAL A 284 2.01 10.17 18.68
CA VAL A 284 1.76 10.76 20.00
C VAL A 284 3.11 11.06 20.65
N PRO A 285 3.48 12.34 20.85
CA PRO A 285 4.69 12.68 21.58
C PRO A 285 4.63 12.11 23.01
N LYS A 286 5.63 11.34 23.40
CA LYS A 286 5.77 10.87 24.79
C LYS A 286 6.18 12.07 25.66
N LEU A 287 5.21 12.69 26.34
CA LEU A 287 5.46 13.87 27.19
C LEU A 287 6.04 13.52 28.57
N SER A 288 6.21 12.24 28.91
CA SER A 288 6.73 11.85 30.22
C SER A 288 7.42 10.48 30.25
N GLY A 289 8.69 10.47 30.65
CA GLY A 289 9.51 9.31 30.98
C GLY A 289 11.00 9.68 31.01
N LYS A 290 11.76 9.19 32.00
CA LYS A 290 13.24 9.31 31.98
C LYS A 290 13.74 8.60 30.72
N ALA A 291 14.39 9.34 29.82
CA ALA A 291 14.96 8.81 28.60
C ALA A 291 15.84 7.58 28.90
N SER A 292 15.43 6.42 28.41
CA SER A 292 16.24 5.20 28.50
C SER A 292 17.13 5.13 27.26
N LYS A 293 18.33 4.53 27.39
CA LYS A 293 19.23 4.26 26.24
C LYS A 293 18.62 3.32 25.18
N SER A 294 17.40 2.84 25.41
CA SER A 294 16.64 1.91 24.57
C SER A 294 15.34 2.51 24.03
N ASP A 295 15.10 3.81 24.19
CA ASP A 295 13.94 4.47 23.60
C ASP A 295 14.10 4.47 22.07
N LEU A 296 13.54 3.45 21.42
CA LEU A 296 13.28 3.49 19.98
C LEU A 296 12.46 4.76 19.73
N ALA A 297 12.90 5.59 18.77
CA ALA A 297 12.28 6.89 18.49
C ALA A 297 10.78 6.78 18.09
N ILE A 298 10.31 5.57 17.74
CA ILE A 298 8.94 5.26 17.33
C ILE A 298 8.55 3.88 17.93
N GLU A 299 7.48 3.83 18.72
CA GLU A 299 6.85 2.60 19.20
C GLU A 299 5.60 2.29 18.36
N PHE A 300 5.55 1.13 17.69
CA PHE A 300 4.37 0.69 16.95
C PHE A 300 3.33 0.10 17.89
N VAL A 301 2.18 0.76 18.01
CA VAL A 301 1.05 0.30 18.80
C VAL A 301 0.16 -0.60 17.95
N LYS A 302 -0.26 -1.75 18.49
CA LYS A 302 -1.12 -2.68 17.76
C LYS A 302 -2.55 -2.14 17.64
N PRO A 303 -3.21 -2.29 16.48
CA PRO A 303 -4.63 -1.98 16.34
C PRO A 303 -5.47 -2.72 17.40
N GLY A 304 -6.41 -2.01 18.02
CA GLY A 304 -7.29 -2.55 19.08
C GLY A 304 -6.66 -2.63 20.48
N SER A 305 -5.45 -2.11 20.68
CA SER A 305 -4.92 -1.94 22.05
C SER A 305 -5.52 -0.70 22.73
N PRO A 306 -5.55 -0.64 24.07
CA PRO A 306 -6.00 0.55 24.79
C PRO A 306 -5.24 1.83 24.39
N GLU A 307 -3.95 1.71 24.07
CA GLU A 307 -3.11 2.79 23.60
C GLU A 307 -3.48 3.24 22.17
N ALA A 308 -3.89 2.31 21.30
CA ALA A 308 -4.39 2.62 19.96
C ALA A 308 -5.74 3.35 20.03
N GLU A 309 -6.66 2.89 20.90
CA GLU A 309 -7.92 3.59 21.15
C GLU A 309 -7.71 5.00 21.70
N ALA A 310 -6.77 5.15 22.64
CA ALA A 310 -6.42 6.45 23.20
C ALA A 310 -5.87 7.40 22.13
N ALA A 311 -4.98 6.91 21.26
CA ALA A 311 -4.44 7.67 20.14
C ALA A 311 -5.54 8.06 19.12
N GLU A 312 -6.48 7.16 18.83
CA GLU A 312 -7.62 7.43 17.94
C GLU A 312 -8.57 8.49 18.52
N ARG A 313 -8.84 8.46 19.83
CA ARG A 313 -9.63 9.51 20.52
C ARG A 313 -8.96 10.88 20.46
N VAL A 314 -7.62 10.94 20.51
CA VAL A 314 -6.87 12.20 20.39
C VAL A 314 -6.98 12.78 18.97
N LEU A 315 -6.90 11.93 17.92
CA LEU A 315 -7.11 12.35 16.52
C LEU A 315 -8.53 12.87 16.26
N LEU A 316 -9.56 12.20 16.80
CA LEU A 316 -10.96 12.64 16.67
C LEU A 316 -11.19 14.01 17.33
N LYS A 317 -10.52 14.29 18.45
CA LYS A 317 -10.57 15.59 19.12
C LYS A 317 -9.93 16.73 18.31
N GLU A 318 -8.92 16.44 17.49
CA GLU A 318 -8.33 17.45 16.59
C GLU A 318 -9.21 17.73 15.36
N THR A 319 -10.16 16.84 15.02
CA THR A 319 -11.00 16.98 13.82
C THR A 319 -12.30 17.74 14.10
N GLU A 320 -12.85 17.65 15.32
CA GLU A 320 -14.07 18.38 15.67
C GLU A 320 -13.77 19.78 16.23
N LYS A 321 -13.82 20.79 15.35
CA LYS A 321 -13.67 22.20 15.76
C LYS A 321 -14.70 22.58 16.83
N PRO A 322 -14.31 23.24 17.93
CA PRO A 322 -15.24 23.72 18.95
C PRO A 322 -16.34 24.59 18.33
N LYS A 323 -17.60 24.25 18.63
CA LYS A 323 -18.79 24.92 18.08
C LYS A 323 -19.38 25.85 19.14
N HIS A 324 -19.46 27.13 18.83
CA HIS A 324 -19.95 28.17 19.72
C HIS A 324 -21.29 28.73 19.26
N LEU A 325 -22.20 28.92 20.20
CA LEU A 325 -23.40 29.72 19.98
C LEU A 325 -23.03 31.22 19.94
N PRO A 326 -23.86 32.07 19.30
CA PRO A 326 -23.66 33.51 19.31
C PRO A 326 -23.46 34.09 20.71
N SER A 327 -24.21 33.59 21.70
CA SER A 327 -24.10 34.00 23.10
C SER A 327 -22.74 33.68 23.72
N GLN A 328 -22.10 32.59 23.30
CA GLN A 328 -20.77 32.18 23.77
C GLN A 328 -19.67 33.06 23.16
N ILE A 329 -19.79 33.44 21.88
CA ILE A 329 -18.89 34.40 21.24
C ILE A 329 -18.96 35.76 21.95
N VAL A 330 -20.17 36.24 22.23
CA VAL A 330 -20.40 37.49 22.97
C VAL A 330 -19.83 37.42 24.39
N ALA A 331 -20.04 36.30 25.10
CA ALA A 331 -19.48 36.11 26.43
C ALA A 331 -17.94 36.12 26.41
N LYS A 332 -17.31 35.47 25.43
CA LYS A 332 -15.85 35.49 25.25
C LYS A 332 -15.33 36.90 24.98
N ALA A 333 -15.99 37.66 24.08
CA ALA A 333 -15.57 39.03 23.76
C ALA A 333 -15.69 39.98 24.97
N LYS A 334 -16.74 39.83 25.79
CA LYS A 334 -16.89 40.54 27.06
C LYS A 334 -15.82 40.17 28.07
N ALA A 335 -15.48 38.88 28.19
CA ALA A 335 -14.41 38.41 29.06
C ALA A 335 -13.04 38.94 28.62
N ALA A 336 -12.84 39.19 27.32
CA ALA A 336 -11.66 39.85 26.77
C ALA A 336 -11.66 41.39 26.96
N GLY A 337 -12.64 41.96 27.65
CA GLY A 337 -12.69 43.39 27.98
C GLY A 337 -13.41 44.27 26.97
N HIS A 338 -13.99 43.71 25.91
CA HIS A 338 -14.72 44.48 24.91
C HIS A 338 -16.20 44.66 25.28
N ASN A 339 -16.72 45.88 25.10
CA ASN A 339 -18.14 46.17 25.25
C ASN A 339 -18.93 45.69 24.00
N PHE A 340 -19.12 44.39 23.89
CA PHE A 340 -19.75 43.74 22.73
C PHE A 340 -21.01 42.97 23.16
N GLY A 341 -22.16 43.29 22.54
CA GLY A 341 -23.46 42.68 22.85
C GLY A 341 -24.00 41.74 21.75
N GLN A 342 -25.14 41.11 22.03
CA GLN A 342 -25.80 40.20 21.08
C GLN A 342 -26.29 40.93 19.81
N TYR A 343 -26.74 42.18 19.98
CA TYR A 343 -27.11 43.05 18.87
C TYR A 343 -25.89 43.37 17.98
N ASP A 344 -24.77 43.72 18.62
CA ASP A 344 -23.50 44.04 17.96
C ASP A 344 -22.97 42.86 17.16
N HIS A 345 -23.02 41.67 17.75
CA HIS A 345 -22.70 40.42 17.06
C HIS A 345 -23.55 40.22 15.81
N THR A 346 -24.87 40.43 15.89
CA THR A 346 -25.75 40.24 14.73
C THR A 346 -25.44 41.24 13.62
N LYS A 347 -25.21 42.51 13.97
CA LYS A 347 -24.81 43.55 13.02
C LYS A 347 -23.48 43.25 12.34
N LEU A 348 -22.48 42.80 13.09
CA LEU A 348 -21.16 42.47 12.55
C LEU A 348 -21.22 41.23 11.65
N VAL A 349 -22.03 40.22 12.01
CA VAL A 349 -22.31 39.06 11.15
C VAL A 349 -22.88 39.49 9.80
N ASP A 350 -23.87 40.39 9.82
CA ASP A 350 -24.54 40.86 8.61
C ASP A 350 -23.61 41.73 7.76
N GLN A 351 -22.85 42.65 8.39
CA GLN A 351 -21.87 43.50 7.69
C GLN A 351 -20.77 42.70 6.97
N LEU A 352 -20.30 41.61 7.58
CA LEU A 352 -19.22 40.80 7.04
C LEU A 352 -19.72 39.61 6.20
N ASN A 353 -21.04 39.45 6.04
CA ASN A 353 -21.65 38.26 5.43
C ASN A 353 -21.06 36.97 6.03
N ALA A 354 -20.95 36.90 7.35
CA ALA A 354 -20.12 35.90 8.04
C ALA A 354 -20.64 34.47 8.00
N ARG A 355 -21.88 34.25 7.54
CA ARG A 355 -22.47 32.91 7.35
C ARG A 355 -22.17 32.29 5.98
N GLU A 356 -21.38 32.95 5.15
CA GLU A 356 -20.94 32.43 3.87
C GLU A 356 -19.95 31.27 4.07
N LEU A 357 -20.29 30.09 3.53
CA LEU A 357 -19.54 28.85 3.76
C LEU A 357 -18.05 28.96 3.38
N GLY A 358 -17.73 29.74 2.33
CA GLY A 358 -16.35 29.97 1.89
C GLY A 358 -15.45 30.72 2.88
N LYS A 359 -16.02 31.33 3.93
CA LYS A 359 -15.25 32.08 4.95
C LYS A 359 -14.81 31.25 6.14
N GLY A 360 -15.32 30.04 6.30
CA GLY A 360 -14.89 29.11 7.36
C GLY A 360 -15.19 29.58 8.79
N TYR A 361 -16.13 30.50 9.00
CA TYR A 361 -16.47 31.06 10.31
C TYR A 361 -17.46 30.21 11.12
N GLY A 362 -18.14 29.26 10.49
CA GLY A 362 -19.11 28.43 11.16
C GLY A 362 -19.73 27.38 10.26
N VAL A 363 -20.72 26.67 10.79
CA VAL A 363 -21.42 25.59 10.08
C VAL A 363 -22.88 25.52 10.54
N TRP A 364 -23.75 25.05 9.64
CA TRP A 364 -25.11 24.65 10.00
C TRP A 364 -25.09 23.27 10.67
N VAL A 365 -25.66 23.19 11.87
CA VAL A 365 -25.99 21.92 12.52
C VAL A 365 -27.49 21.88 12.68
N ALA A 366 -28.14 21.00 11.90
CA ALA A 366 -29.59 20.97 11.73
C ALA A 366 -30.14 22.36 11.34
N ASN A 367 -30.93 22.99 12.21
CA ASN A 367 -31.60 24.27 11.97
C ASN A 367 -30.88 25.46 12.62
N LYS A 368 -29.65 25.29 13.11
CA LYS A 368 -28.93 26.32 13.87
C LYS A 368 -27.51 26.50 13.36
N TRP A 369 -27.10 27.75 13.22
CA TRP A 369 -25.72 28.11 12.89
C TRP A 369 -24.83 28.11 14.13
N TYR A 370 -23.69 27.43 14.04
CA TYR A 370 -22.65 27.42 15.05
C TYR A 370 -21.38 28.09 14.53
N TRP A 371 -20.69 28.83 15.39
CA TRP A 371 -19.47 29.56 15.08
C TRP A 371 -18.23 28.78 15.50
N TYR A 372 -17.15 28.91 14.74
CA TYR A 372 -15.83 28.42 15.12
C TYR A 372 -15.00 29.52 15.79
N ASP A 373 -13.87 29.15 16.38
CA ASP A 373 -12.96 30.13 17.01
C ASP A 373 -12.42 31.16 16.00
N ALA A 374 -12.28 30.82 14.72
CA ALA A 374 -11.92 31.77 13.66
C ALA A 374 -12.91 32.95 13.53
N TRP A 375 -14.20 32.73 13.85
CA TRP A 375 -15.15 33.84 13.91
C TRP A 375 -14.91 34.73 15.13
N TYR A 376 -14.60 34.13 16.29
CA TYR A 376 -14.26 34.88 17.49
C TYR A 376 -13.02 35.76 17.26
N GLU A 377 -11.97 35.21 16.65
CA GLU A 377 -10.77 35.95 16.28
C GLU A 377 -11.11 37.15 15.38
N LYS A 378 -11.97 36.93 14.37
CA LYS A 378 -12.42 38.02 13.48
C LYS A 378 -13.22 39.11 14.20
N VAL A 379 -14.03 38.73 15.20
CA VAL A 379 -14.76 39.67 16.04
C VAL A 379 -13.80 40.53 16.85
N ILE A 380 -12.77 39.93 17.48
CA ILE A 380 -11.77 40.67 18.24
C ILE A 380 -10.96 41.60 17.33
N GLU A 381 -10.48 41.11 16.18
CA GLU A 381 -9.78 41.91 15.17
C GLU A 381 -10.57 43.18 14.82
N LYS A 382 -11.87 43.05 14.55
CA LYS A 382 -12.72 44.21 14.21
C LYS A 382 -12.92 45.18 15.37
N LEU A 383 -13.05 44.65 16.60
CA LEU A 383 -13.18 45.49 17.79
C LEU A 383 -11.88 46.25 18.09
N GLU A 384 -10.73 45.65 17.84
CA GLU A 384 -9.41 46.29 17.95
C GLU A 384 -9.17 47.35 16.85
N GLU A 385 -9.68 47.12 15.64
CA GLU A 385 -9.72 48.10 14.55
C GLU A 385 -10.66 49.29 14.82
N GLY A 386 -11.32 49.33 15.98
CA GLY A 386 -12.19 50.43 16.39
C GLY A 386 -13.61 50.32 15.83
N TRP A 387 -14.07 49.11 15.50
CA TRP A 387 -15.47 48.90 15.12
C TRP A 387 -16.40 49.43 16.21
N THR A 388 -17.33 50.29 15.81
CA THR A 388 -18.36 50.85 16.66
C THR A 388 -19.72 50.58 16.04
N ARG A 389 -20.78 50.67 16.86
CA ARG A 389 -22.15 50.54 16.37
C ARG A 389 -22.37 51.58 15.26
N PRO A 390 -22.81 51.17 14.07
CA PRO A 390 -23.24 52.13 13.06
C PRO A 390 -24.44 52.95 13.52
#